data_AF-A0A0E4FZ20-F1
#
_entry.id   AF-A0A0E4FZ20-F1
#
_cell.length_a   1.000
_cell.length_b   1.000
_cell.length_c   1.000
_cell.angle_alpha   90.00
_cell.angle_beta   90.00
_cell.angle_gamma   90.00
#
_symmetry.space_group_name_H-M   'P 1'
#
loop_
_entity.id
_entity.type
_entity.pdbx_description
1 polymer ?
#
loop_
_entity_poly.entity_id
_entity_poly.type
_entity_poly.pdbx_seq_one_letter_code
_entity_poly.pdbx_strand_id
1 'polypeptide(L)'
;MQGANRTGRPFTGDYAGDLLYATLLEYGFAKGAYQARPDDGLKLVDCRIANAVHCVPPQNKPLPAEINTCRQFLAANLATMPNLRAIVALGRIAHDTVLKPLNLKGSQAPFGHGAVHQAGAFRLYDSYHCSRYNTNTGVLTPDMFRSVFAKVKADLD
;
A
#
# COMPACT_ATOMS: atom_id res chain seq x y z
N MET A 1 12.97 -17.50 -4.75
CA MET A 1 12.28 -16.44 -3.98
C MET A 1 12.44 -15.12 -4.70
N GLN A 2 11.36 -14.34 -4.88
CA GLN A 2 11.36 -13.03 -5.54
C GLN A 2 10.72 -11.98 -4.60
N GLY A 3 10.97 -10.70 -4.87
CA GLY A 3 10.38 -9.57 -4.12
C GLY A 3 10.77 -9.53 -2.64
N ALA A 4 9.83 -9.07 -1.81
CA ALA A 4 10.01 -8.86 -0.36
C ALA A 4 10.51 -10.10 0.40
N ASN A 5 10.16 -11.31 -0.03
CA ASN A 5 10.65 -12.55 0.57
C ASN A 5 12.16 -12.76 0.42
N ARG A 6 12.79 -12.11 -0.56
CA ARG A 6 14.24 -12.15 -0.77
C ARG A 6 14.94 -10.98 -0.08
N THR A 7 14.26 -9.85 0.07
CA THR A 7 14.88 -8.57 0.43
C THR A 7 14.50 -8.05 1.81
N GLY A 8 13.51 -8.63 2.47
CA GLY A 8 13.00 -8.19 3.77
C GLY A 8 12.24 -6.86 3.75
N ARG A 9 12.26 -6.13 2.63
CA ARG A 9 11.53 -4.88 2.43
C ARG A 9 10.42 -5.07 1.40
N PRO A 10 9.15 -4.74 1.72
CA PRO A 10 8.02 -4.83 0.78
C PRO A 10 8.35 -4.23 -0.59
N PHE A 11 7.85 -4.84 -1.68
CA PHE A 11 8.04 -4.36 -3.05
C PHE A 11 9.50 -4.23 -3.53
N THR A 12 10.50 -4.69 -2.77
CA THR A 12 11.91 -4.52 -3.18
C THR A 12 12.38 -5.69 -4.04
N GLY A 13 12.88 -5.38 -5.23
CA GLY A 13 13.32 -6.38 -6.21
C GLY A 13 12.19 -6.93 -7.07
N ASP A 14 11.07 -6.22 -7.16
CA ASP A 14 10.01 -6.43 -8.14
C ASP A 14 9.62 -5.10 -8.80
N TYR A 15 8.93 -5.17 -9.94
CA TYR A 15 8.55 -4.01 -10.75
C TYR A 15 7.60 -3.05 -10.04
N ALA A 16 6.78 -3.55 -9.11
CA ALA A 16 5.84 -2.71 -8.38
C ALA A 16 6.58 -1.74 -7.45
N GLY A 17 7.75 -2.15 -6.94
CA GLY A 17 8.66 -1.29 -6.18
C GLY A 17 9.14 -0.07 -6.94
N ASP A 18 9.48 -0.20 -8.22
CA ASP A 18 10.04 0.91 -8.99
C ASP A 18 9.07 2.10 -9.04
N LEU A 19 7.80 1.84 -9.35
CA LEU A 19 6.77 2.87 -9.37
C LEU A 19 6.44 3.36 -7.95
N LEU A 20 6.28 2.45 -6.98
CA LEU A 20 5.92 2.82 -5.61
C LEU A 20 6.98 3.71 -4.97
N TYR A 21 8.25 3.28 -4.97
CA TYR A 21 9.32 4.00 -4.29
C TYR A 21 9.69 5.30 -4.98
N ALA A 22 9.65 5.36 -6.32
CA ALA A 22 9.81 6.62 -7.04
C ALA A 22 8.72 7.62 -6.64
N THR A 23 7.46 7.17 -6.53
CA THR A 23 6.34 8.03 -6.11
C THR A 23 6.48 8.48 -4.65
N LEU A 24 6.88 7.59 -3.74
CA LEU A 24 7.12 7.97 -2.34
C LEU A 24 8.25 8.99 -2.20
N LEU A 25 9.32 8.87 -2.99
CA LEU A 25 10.40 9.86 -3.04
C LEU A 25 9.91 11.22 -3.55
N GLU A 26 9.11 11.23 -4.63
CA GLU A 26 8.57 12.44 -5.24
C GLU A 26 7.71 13.26 -4.27
N TYR A 27 6.87 12.60 -3.46
CA TYR A 27 5.97 13.27 -2.51
C TYR A 27 6.52 13.37 -1.09
N GLY A 28 7.81 13.05 -0.88
CA GLY A 28 8.49 13.21 0.41
C GLY A 28 8.15 12.17 1.47
N PHE A 29 7.48 11.08 1.11
CA PHE A 29 7.23 9.93 1.98
C PHE A 29 8.43 8.97 2.06
N ALA A 30 9.48 9.22 1.28
CA ALA A 30 10.76 8.54 1.37
C ALA A 30 11.91 9.50 1.06
N LYS A 31 13.12 9.12 1.44
CA LYS A 31 14.37 9.82 1.09
C LYS A 31 15.48 8.83 0.76
N GLY A 32 16.51 9.30 0.06
CA GLY A 32 17.65 8.50 -0.38
C GLY A 32 17.48 7.95 -1.79
N ALA A 33 18.22 6.88 -2.11
CA ALA A 33 18.21 6.27 -3.43
C ALA A 33 17.73 4.82 -3.35
N TYR A 34 16.64 4.50 -4.06
CA TYR A 34 16.16 3.14 -4.24
C TYR A 34 16.99 2.43 -5.30
N GLN A 35 17.60 1.29 -4.95
CA GLN A 35 18.43 0.48 -5.85
C GLN A 35 17.93 -0.97 -5.93
N ALA A 36 16.69 -1.22 -5.49
CA ALA A 36 16.09 -2.55 -5.43
C ALA A 36 16.93 -3.59 -4.64
N ARG A 37 17.68 -3.12 -3.62
CA ARG A 37 18.47 -3.95 -2.71
C ARG A 37 18.12 -3.64 -1.24
N PRO A 38 18.26 -4.61 -0.32
CA PRO A 38 17.95 -4.41 1.10
C PRO A 38 18.84 -3.37 1.79
N ASP A 39 20.08 -3.28 1.35
CA ASP A 39 21.16 -2.45 1.90
C ASP A 39 21.33 -1.12 1.16
N ASP A 40 20.35 -0.72 0.35
CA ASP A 40 20.37 0.58 -0.31
C ASP A 40 20.08 1.76 0.65
N GLY A 41 20.21 2.98 0.14
CA GLY A 41 20.08 4.19 0.95
C GLY A 41 18.64 4.64 1.22
N LEU A 42 17.62 3.92 0.72
CA LEU A 42 16.23 4.35 0.81
C LEU A 42 15.70 4.21 2.25
N LYS A 43 15.12 5.29 2.76
CA LYS A 43 14.41 5.32 4.05
C LYS A 43 13.04 5.94 3.89
N LEU A 44 12.02 5.30 4.49
CA LEU A 44 10.68 5.89 4.58
C LEU A 44 10.68 7.06 5.55
N VAL A 45 9.88 8.08 5.25
CA VAL A 45 9.70 9.31 6.03
C VAL A 45 8.20 9.45 6.30
N ASP A 46 7.81 9.53 7.57
CA ASP A 46 6.44 9.70 8.03
C ASP A 46 5.40 8.75 7.41
N CYS A 47 5.85 7.59 6.95
CA CYS A 47 5.00 6.53 6.42
C CYS A 47 5.54 5.14 6.78
N ARG A 48 4.69 4.13 6.60
CA ARG A 48 5.03 2.72 6.72
C ARG A 48 4.33 1.95 5.60
N ILE A 49 4.96 0.87 5.14
CA ILE A 49 4.37 -0.05 4.16
C ILE A 49 4.03 -1.35 4.89
N ALA A 50 2.79 -1.81 4.74
CA ALA A 50 2.30 -3.07 5.27
C ALA A 50 1.55 -3.85 4.18
N ASN A 51 1.45 -5.17 4.33
CA ASN A 51 0.78 -6.05 3.39
C ASN A 51 -0.45 -6.71 4.04
N ALA A 52 -1.46 -7.02 3.23
CA ALA A 52 -2.64 -7.77 3.69
C ALA A 52 -2.30 -9.20 4.14
N VAL A 53 -1.27 -9.79 3.52
CA VAL A 53 -0.68 -11.08 3.90
C VAL A 53 0.83 -10.94 3.99
N HIS A 54 1.45 -11.59 4.96
CA HIS A 54 2.91 -11.48 5.19
C HIS A 54 3.71 -12.59 4.51
N CYS A 55 3.06 -13.72 4.19
CA CYS A 55 3.66 -14.83 3.45
C CYS A 55 3.26 -14.73 1.99
N VAL A 56 4.20 -14.99 1.07
CA VAL A 56 3.90 -15.03 -0.38
C VAL A 56 3.02 -16.25 -0.68
N PRO A 57 1.76 -16.05 -1.13
CA PRO A 57 0.89 -17.15 -1.45
C PRO A 57 1.22 -17.71 -2.85
N PRO A 58 0.89 -18.98 -3.12
CA PRO A 58 0.97 -19.54 -4.47
C PRO A 58 0.27 -18.64 -5.49
N GLN A 59 0.91 -18.42 -6.64
CA GLN A 59 0.40 -17.59 -7.74
C GLN A 59 0.06 -16.13 -7.36
N ASN A 60 0.55 -15.61 -6.23
CA ASN A 60 0.20 -14.29 -5.69
C ASN A 60 -1.31 -14.11 -5.43
N LYS A 61 -2.03 -15.21 -5.14
CA LYS A 61 -3.47 -15.20 -4.84
C LYS A 61 -3.72 -15.75 -3.43
N PRO A 62 -3.78 -14.89 -2.41
CA PRO A 62 -4.05 -15.34 -1.05
C PRO A 62 -5.49 -15.85 -0.91
N LEU A 63 -5.68 -16.88 -0.11
CA LEU A 63 -6.98 -17.40 0.27
C LEU A 63 -7.65 -16.47 1.31
N PRO A 64 -9.00 -16.44 1.36
CA PRO A 64 -9.71 -15.68 2.39
C PRO A 64 -9.28 -16.02 3.81
N ALA A 65 -8.98 -17.30 4.09
CA ALA A 65 -8.50 -17.75 5.39
C ALA A 65 -7.10 -17.18 5.73
N GLU A 66 -6.21 -17.07 4.75
CA GLU A 66 -4.86 -16.49 4.93
C GLU A 66 -4.95 -14.98 5.22
N ILE A 67 -5.80 -14.26 4.47
CA ILE A 67 -6.07 -12.84 4.70
C ILE A 67 -6.64 -12.64 6.10
N ASN A 68 -7.65 -13.43 6.49
CA ASN A 68 -8.27 -13.34 7.81
C ASN A 68 -7.26 -13.60 8.92
N THR A 69 -6.37 -14.58 8.74
CA THR A 69 -5.33 -14.92 9.70
C THR A 69 -4.29 -13.80 9.81
N CYS A 70 -3.81 -13.27 8.69
CA CYS A 70 -2.78 -12.22 8.70
C CYS A 70 -3.32 -10.85 9.16
N ARG A 71 -4.62 -10.59 9.05
CA ARG A 71 -5.22 -9.30 9.40
C ARG A 71 -4.91 -8.84 10.84
N GLN A 72 -4.72 -9.78 11.77
CA GLN A 72 -4.34 -9.45 13.15
C GLN A 72 -3.06 -8.60 13.22
N PHE A 73 -2.10 -8.82 12.33
CA PHE A 73 -0.86 -8.04 12.28
C PHE A 73 -1.11 -6.62 11.77
N LEU A 74 -2.00 -6.46 10.79
CA LEU A 74 -2.41 -5.13 10.33
C LEU A 74 -3.12 -4.36 11.45
N ALA A 75 -4.05 -4.99 12.16
CA ALA A 75 -4.75 -4.38 13.29
C ALA A 75 -3.78 -3.94 14.39
N ALA A 76 -2.81 -4.79 14.74
CA ALA A 76 -1.76 -4.46 15.70
C ALA A 76 -0.89 -3.28 15.21
N ASN A 77 -0.49 -3.28 13.93
CA ASN A 77 0.30 -2.19 13.35
C ASN A 77 -0.44 -0.85 13.45
N LEU A 78 -1.73 -0.81 13.07
CA LEU A 78 -2.55 0.41 13.14
C LEU A 78 -2.65 0.93 14.59
N ALA A 79 -2.82 0.04 15.57
CA ALA A 79 -2.88 0.43 16.98
C ALA A 79 -1.58 1.06 17.51
N THR A 80 -0.43 0.74 16.90
CA THR A 80 0.89 1.32 17.28
C THR A 80 1.20 2.67 16.62
N MET A 81 0.28 3.22 15.81
CA MET A 81 0.51 4.43 15.03
C MET A 81 -0.43 5.57 15.47
N PRO A 82 -0.18 6.20 16.64
CA PRO A 82 -1.10 7.21 17.20
C PRO A 82 -1.23 8.46 16.33
N ASN A 83 -0.23 8.74 15.49
CA ASN A 83 -0.22 9.90 14.58
C ASN A 83 -0.70 9.55 13.16
N LEU A 84 -1.21 8.34 12.93
CA LEU A 84 -1.70 7.93 11.61
C LEU A 84 -2.92 8.77 11.22
N ARG A 85 -2.88 9.38 10.03
CA ARG A 85 -3.97 10.22 9.49
C ARG A 85 -4.50 9.73 8.15
N ALA A 86 -3.65 9.10 7.33
CA ALA A 86 -3.97 8.66 5.99
C ALA A 86 -3.53 7.22 5.75
N ILE A 87 -4.36 6.44 5.07
CA ILE A 87 -4.10 5.06 4.69
C ILE A 87 -4.30 4.93 3.18
N VAL A 88 -3.30 4.42 2.46
CA VAL A 88 -3.43 4.13 1.02
C VAL A 88 -3.58 2.62 0.82
N ALA A 89 -4.72 2.19 0.26
CA ALA A 89 -4.99 0.81 -0.08
C ALA A 89 -4.61 0.52 -1.54
N LEU A 90 -3.58 -0.32 -1.72
CA LEU A 90 -3.09 -0.73 -3.04
C LEU A 90 -3.82 -2.00 -3.52
N GLY A 91 -4.92 -1.80 -4.24
CA GLY A 91 -5.78 -2.85 -4.80
C GLY A 91 -6.89 -3.30 -3.86
N ARG A 92 -7.86 -4.03 -4.43
CA ARG A 92 -9.08 -4.46 -3.75
C ARG A 92 -8.82 -5.28 -2.48
N ILE A 93 -7.86 -6.22 -2.52
CA ILE A 93 -7.53 -7.06 -1.36
C ILE A 93 -7.02 -6.20 -0.19
N ALA A 94 -6.15 -5.22 -0.46
CA ALA A 94 -5.65 -4.32 0.58
C ALA A 94 -6.78 -3.46 1.16
N HIS A 95 -7.64 -2.94 0.29
CA HIS A 95 -8.83 -2.17 0.68
C HIS A 95 -9.76 -2.99 1.58
N ASP A 96 -10.23 -4.14 1.12
CA ASP A 96 -11.16 -5.00 1.87
C ASP A 96 -10.56 -5.44 3.21
N THR A 97 -9.23 -5.64 3.26
CA THR A 97 -8.53 -6.03 4.48
C THR A 97 -8.51 -4.90 5.51
N VAL A 98 -8.33 -3.65 5.08
CA VAL A 98 -8.23 -2.50 6.00
C VAL A 98 -9.60 -2.01 6.48
N LEU A 99 -10.69 -2.25 5.75
CA LEU A 99 -12.03 -1.90 6.23
C LEU A 99 -12.38 -2.56 7.57
N LYS A 100 -11.93 -3.79 7.80
CA LYS A 100 -12.23 -4.57 9.00
C LYS A 100 -11.68 -3.96 10.30
N PRO A 101 -10.37 -3.68 10.45
CA PRO A 101 -9.87 -2.99 11.64
C PRO A 101 -10.40 -1.56 11.78
N LEU A 102 -10.86 -0.94 10.69
CA LEU A 102 -11.52 0.37 10.71
C LEU A 102 -13.02 0.31 11.03
N ASN A 103 -13.57 -0.89 11.28
CA ASN A 103 -14.99 -1.14 11.54
C ASN A 103 -15.92 -0.58 10.45
N LEU A 104 -15.49 -0.64 9.19
CA LEU A 104 -16.26 -0.23 8.02
C LEU A 104 -16.83 -1.43 7.25
N LYS A 105 -18.05 -1.26 6.74
CA LYS A 105 -18.65 -2.16 5.75
C LYS A 105 -18.22 -1.74 4.34
N GLY A 106 -18.07 -2.70 3.43
CA GLY A 106 -17.72 -2.40 2.03
C GLY A 106 -18.72 -1.47 1.32
N SER A 107 -19.98 -1.45 1.75
CA SER A 107 -20.97 -0.50 1.23
C SER A 107 -20.75 0.94 1.68
N GLN A 108 -19.99 1.18 2.76
CA GLN A 108 -19.65 2.52 3.26
C GLN A 108 -18.40 3.08 2.60
N ALA A 109 -17.56 2.22 2.03
CA ALA A 109 -16.34 2.57 1.35
C ALA A 109 -16.17 1.65 0.14
N PRO A 110 -16.84 1.92 -1.00
CA PRO A 110 -16.68 1.10 -2.19
C PRO A 110 -15.31 1.32 -2.84
N PHE A 111 -14.60 0.24 -3.15
CA PHE A 111 -13.29 0.30 -3.81
C PHE A 111 -13.36 0.92 -5.21
N GLY A 112 -12.52 1.92 -5.47
CA GLY A 112 -12.27 2.47 -6.81
C GLY A 112 -10.98 3.28 -6.85
N HIS A 113 -10.22 3.24 -7.95
CA HIS A 113 -8.98 4.02 -8.02
C HIS A 113 -9.27 5.53 -7.88
N GLY A 114 -8.52 6.19 -7.01
CA GLY A 114 -8.70 7.61 -6.69
C GLY A 114 -9.83 7.88 -5.69
N ALA A 115 -10.56 6.86 -5.23
CA ALA A 115 -11.60 7.05 -4.23
C ALA A 115 -10.98 7.43 -2.87
N VAL A 116 -11.68 8.29 -2.14
CA VAL A 116 -11.29 8.74 -0.80
C VAL A 116 -12.49 8.58 0.13
N HIS A 117 -12.28 7.88 1.24
CA HIS A 117 -13.32 7.56 2.22
C HIS A 117 -12.92 8.07 3.60
N GLN A 118 -13.86 8.67 4.32
CA GLN A 118 -13.66 9.00 5.73
C GLN A 118 -13.83 7.74 6.58
N ALA A 119 -12.82 7.39 7.37
CA ALA A 119 -12.76 6.18 8.18
C ALA A 119 -12.44 6.51 9.64
N GLY A 120 -13.42 7.07 10.36
CA GLY A 120 -13.21 7.57 11.72
C GLY A 120 -12.21 8.73 11.72
N ALA A 121 -11.08 8.58 12.41
CA ALA A 121 -10.01 9.57 12.45
C ALA A 121 -9.09 9.54 11.20
N PHE A 122 -9.22 8.54 10.34
CA PHE A 122 -8.36 8.35 9.18
C PHE A 122 -9.08 8.71 7.88
N ARG A 123 -8.30 9.06 6.85
CA ARG A 123 -8.74 9.02 5.45
C ARG A 123 -8.18 7.79 4.76
N LEU A 124 -9.05 7.03 4.10
CA LEU A 124 -8.68 5.88 3.29
C LEU A 124 -8.67 6.28 1.81
N TYR A 125 -7.53 6.12 1.15
CA TYR A 125 -7.33 6.40 -0.26
C TYR A 125 -7.16 5.09 -1.02
N ASP A 126 -7.89 4.95 -2.10
CA ASP A 126 -7.85 3.74 -2.92
C ASP A 126 -7.00 3.95 -4.17
N SER A 127 -6.19 2.96 -4.49
CA SER A 127 -5.54 2.87 -5.79
C SER A 127 -5.67 1.46 -6.34
N TYR A 128 -5.71 1.31 -7.67
CA TYR A 128 -5.31 0.04 -8.26
C TYR A 128 -3.89 -0.31 -7.83
N HIS A 129 -3.62 -1.61 -7.72
CA HIS A 129 -2.30 -2.10 -7.34
C HIS A 129 -1.28 -1.72 -8.43
N CYS A 130 -0.10 -1.23 -8.05
CA CYS A 130 1.01 -0.91 -8.96
C CYS A 130 1.72 -2.16 -9.53
N SER A 131 0.99 -3.25 -9.76
CA SER A 131 1.57 -4.48 -10.30
C SER A 131 1.99 -4.27 -11.75
N ARG A 132 3.01 -5.02 -12.19
CA ARG A 132 3.45 -5.02 -13.59
C ARG A 132 2.30 -5.27 -14.57
N TYR A 133 1.34 -6.12 -14.20
CA TYR A 133 0.17 -6.39 -15.02
C TYR A 133 -0.68 -5.13 -15.25
N ASN A 134 -1.04 -4.40 -14.18
CA ASN A 134 -1.87 -3.21 -14.30
C ASN A 134 -1.14 -2.07 -15.03
N THR A 135 0.17 -1.94 -14.83
CA THR A 135 0.97 -0.90 -15.50
C THR A 135 1.19 -1.20 -16.97
N ASN A 136 1.44 -2.47 -17.33
CA ASN A 136 1.65 -2.85 -18.73
C ASN A 136 0.36 -2.82 -19.55
N THR A 137 -0.79 -3.11 -18.92
CA THR A 137 -2.09 -3.11 -19.60
C THR A 137 -2.75 -1.73 -19.64
N GLY A 138 -2.16 -0.71 -18.99
CA GLY A 138 -2.72 0.64 -18.92
C GLY A 138 -3.90 0.80 -17.96
N VAL A 139 -4.29 -0.27 -17.23
CA VAL A 139 -5.30 -0.19 -16.15
C VAL A 139 -4.88 0.82 -15.08
N LEU A 140 -3.57 0.95 -14.86
CA LEU A 140 -2.98 1.98 -14.01
C LEU A 140 -1.78 2.61 -14.72
N THR A 141 -1.82 3.91 -14.96
CA THR A 141 -0.64 4.65 -15.44
C THR A 141 0.19 5.19 -14.26
N PRO A 142 1.48 5.51 -14.48
CA PRO A 142 2.28 6.21 -13.47
C PRO A 142 1.65 7.52 -13.00
N ASP A 143 1.05 8.30 -13.90
CA ASP A 143 0.39 9.59 -13.55
C ASP A 143 -0.85 9.39 -12.70
N MET A 144 -1.68 8.38 -13.02
CA MET A 144 -2.81 7.98 -12.19
C MET A 144 -2.34 7.60 -10.78
N PHE A 145 -1.28 6.80 -10.69
CA PHE A 145 -0.72 6.41 -9.40
C PHE A 145 -0.20 7.61 -8.60
N ARG A 146 0.59 8.48 -9.24
CA ARG A 146 1.10 9.72 -8.63
C ARG A 146 -0.02 10.64 -8.14
N SER A 147 -1.12 10.75 -8.89
CA SER A 147 -2.25 11.60 -8.51
C SER A 147 -2.87 11.22 -7.16
N VAL A 148 -2.88 9.93 -6.81
CA VAL A 148 -3.34 9.45 -5.50
C VAL A 148 -2.42 9.99 -4.39
N PHE A 149 -1.10 9.87 -4.56
CA PHE A 149 -0.14 10.34 -3.56
C PHE A 149 -0.06 11.86 -3.46
N ALA A 150 -0.22 12.57 -4.58
CA ALA A 150 -0.38 14.03 -4.59
C ALA A 150 -1.59 14.45 -3.74
N LYS A 151 -2.72 13.75 -3.88
CA LYS A 151 -3.92 14.01 -3.06
C LYS A 151 -3.69 13.72 -1.59
N VAL A 152 -3.00 12.62 -1.26
CA VAL A 152 -2.63 12.31 0.14
C VAL A 152 -1.78 13.44 0.72
N LYS A 153 -0.74 13.88 0.00
CA LYS A 153 0.15 14.94 0.46
C LYS A 153 -0.62 16.25 0.70
N ALA A 154 -1.45 16.66 -0.26
CA ALA A 154 -2.28 17.85 -0.14
C ALA A 154 -3.29 17.81 1.03
N ASP A 155 -3.79 16.63 1.41
CA ASP A 155 -4.70 16.47 2.55
C ASP A 155 -3.98 16.34 3.90
N LEU A 156 -2.66 16.07 3.87
CA LEU A 156 -1.82 15.93 5.05
C LEU A 156 -1.21 17.27 5.50
N ASP A 157 -0.91 18.15 4.55
CA ASP A 157 -0.46 19.53 4.76
C ASP A 157 -1.60 20.43 5.28
#